data_AF-A0A9D1PQT1-F1
#
_entry.id   AF-A0A9D1PQT1-F1
#
_cell.length_a   1.000
_cell.length_b   1.000
_cell.length_c   1.000
_cell.angle_alpha   90.00
_cell.angle_beta   90.00
_cell.angle_gamma   90.00
#
_symmetry.space_group_name_H-M   'P 1'
#
loop_
_entity.id
_entity.type
_entity.pdbx_description
1 polymer ?
#
loop_
_entity_poly.entity_id
_entity_poly.type
_entity_poly.pdbx_seq_one_letter_code
_entity_poly.pdbx_strand_id
1 'polypeptide(L)'
;MITAFDSLIVDADNLSELEDFDTDKLLLITCGLSQKATVTASSIDDECFSYCIQRAFKTVSGKTLLPQEFKIHCSKKAGNLYPALETVTLLLLFDVPPAEISDKLTIFI
;
A
#
# COMPACT_ATOMS: atom_id res chain seq x y z
N MET A 1 5.07 -9.24 1.73
CA MET A 1 6.11 -8.36 2.28
C MET A 1 7.05 -7.85 1.18
N ILE A 2 7.33 -6.54 1.16
CA ILE A 2 8.31 -5.89 0.27
C ILE A 2 9.25 -5.02 1.13
N THR A 3 10.56 -5.20 0.97
CA THR A 3 11.60 -4.34 1.54
C THR A 3 12.07 -3.32 0.50
N ALA A 4 12.08 -2.03 0.84
CA ALA A 4 12.54 -0.97 -0.05
C ALA A 4 13.21 0.16 0.76
N PHE A 5 14.52 0.36 0.57
CA PHE A 5 15.33 1.27 1.40
C PHE A 5 15.10 0.97 2.90
N ASP A 6 14.80 2.00 3.69
CA ASP A 6 14.52 1.91 5.12
C ASP A 6 13.03 1.68 5.39
N SER A 7 12.26 1.16 4.41
CA SER A 7 10.83 0.89 4.55
C SER A 7 10.50 -0.57 4.37
N LEU A 8 9.53 -1.03 5.15
CA LEU A 8 9.02 -2.40 5.12
C LEU A 8 7.51 -2.37 4.89
N ILE A 9 7.07 -2.85 3.72
CA ILE A 9 5.66 -2.92 3.33
C ILE A 9 5.17 -4.33 3.61
N VAL A 10 4.12 -4.49 4.41
CA VAL A 10 3.64 -5.80 4.85
C VAL A 10 2.13 -5.92 4.86
N ASP A 11 1.65 -7.13 4.64
CA ASP A 11 0.30 -7.55 4.99
C ASP A 11 0.08 -7.42 6.51
N ALA A 12 -0.91 -6.63 6.91
CA ALA A 12 -1.26 -6.37 8.31
C ALA A 12 -1.82 -7.60 9.04
N ASP A 13 -2.37 -8.58 8.31
CA ASP A 13 -2.97 -9.80 8.86
C ASP A 13 -1.97 -10.97 8.87
N ASN A 14 -0.84 -10.85 8.18
CA ASN A 14 0.23 -11.84 8.15
C ASN A 14 1.58 -11.28 8.64
N LEU A 15 1.63 -10.90 9.92
CA LEU A 15 2.84 -10.38 10.55
C LEU A 15 3.84 -11.46 11.00
N SER A 16 3.51 -12.74 10.84
CA SER A 16 4.41 -13.85 11.21
C SER A 16 5.75 -13.80 10.46
N GLU A 17 5.76 -13.19 9.27
CA GLU A 17 6.96 -12.93 8.46
C GLU A 17 7.95 -11.93 9.10
N LEU A 18 7.55 -11.24 10.18
CA LEU A 18 8.37 -10.26 10.89
C LEU A 18 9.14 -10.82 12.08
N GLU A 19 8.86 -12.05 12.53
CA GLU A 19 9.42 -12.60 13.77
C GLU A 19 10.96 -12.63 13.78
N ASP A 20 11.57 -12.79 12.60
CA ASP A 20 13.03 -12.81 12.41
C ASP A 20 13.60 -11.47 11.87
N PHE A 21 12.77 -10.42 11.73
CA PHE A 21 13.17 -9.16 11.10
C PHE A 21 13.40 -8.06 12.15
N ASP A 22 14.59 -7.45 12.13
CA ASP A 22 14.88 -6.26 12.92
C ASP A 22 14.13 -5.06 12.31
N THR A 23 12.92 -4.82 12.81
CA THR A 23 12.04 -3.74 12.34
C THR A 23 12.29 -2.41 13.06
N ASP A 24 13.13 -2.37 14.10
CA ASP A 24 13.33 -1.18 14.94
C ASP A 24 13.91 0.02 14.15
N LYS A 25 14.56 -0.27 13.03
CA LYS A 25 15.18 0.74 12.15
C LYS A 25 14.40 1.01 10.88
N LEU A 26 13.29 0.29 10.65
CA LEU A 26 12.52 0.37 9.41
C LEU A 26 11.20 1.11 9.63
N LEU A 27 10.83 1.90 8.62
CA LEU A 27 9.50 2.46 8.51
C LEU A 27 8.53 1.34 8.11
N LEU A 28 7.76 0.84 9.08
CA LEU A 28 6.75 -0.18 8.84
C LEU A 28 5.49 0.43 8.22
N ILE A 29 5.12 -0.03 7.02
CA ILE A 29 3.91 0.36 6.29
C ILE A 29 3.02 -0.88 6.16
N THR A 30 2.01 -0.96 7.02
CA THR A 30 1.06 -2.08 7.02
C THR A 30 -0.07 -1.85 6.02
N CYS A 31 -0.38 -2.87 5.21
CA CYS A 31 -1.44 -2.92 4.23
C CYS A 31 -2.54 -3.86 4.72
N GLY A 32 -3.79 -3.41 4.81
CA GLY A 32 -4.88 -4.30 5.21
C GLY A 32 -6.27 -3.69 5.08
N LEU A 33 -7.30 -4.39 5.52
CA LEU A 33 -8.69 -3.90 5.40
C LEU A 33 -9.19 -3.16 6.65
N SER A 34 -8.48 -3.25 7.78
CA SER A 34 -8.84 -2.55 9.01
C SER A 34 -8.18 -1.16 9.09
N GLN A 35 -8.84 -0.20 9.74
CA GLN A 35 -8.28 1.15 9.97
C GLN A 35 -7.01 1.16 10.86
N LYS A 36 -6.62 0.01 11.43
CA LYS A 36 -5.34 -0.14 12.14
C LYS A 36 -4.15 -0.18 11.18
N ALA A 37 -4.35 -0.58 9.92
CA ALA A 37 -3.30 -0.60 8.90
C ALA A 37 -2.93 0.81 8.42
N THR A 38 -1.67 1.05 8.06
CA THR A 38 -1.19 2.34 7.51
C THR A 38 -1.91 2.71 6.21
N VAL A 39 -2.17 1.71 5.37
CA VAL A 39 -2.96 1.87 4.14
C VAL A 39 -4.05 0.79 4.07
N THR A 40 -5.19 1.14 3.49
CA THR A 40 -6.33 0.23 3.39
C THR A 40 -7.01 0.25 2.04
N ALA A 41 -7.82 -0.78 1.78
CA ALA A 41 -8.81 -0.77 0.71
C ALA A 41 -10.22 -0.58 1.28
N SER A 42 -11.06 0.17 0.57
CA SER A 42 -12.50 0.26 0.79
C SER A 42 -13.25 0.24 -0.55
N SER A 43 -14.58 0.25 -0.53
CA SER A 43 -15.42 0.30 -1.75
C SER A 43 -14.98 -0.70 -2.83
N ILE A 44 -14.72 -1.94 -2.40
CA ILE A 44 -14.11 -2.99 -3.22
C ILE A 44 -15.17 -3.53 -4.19
N ASP A 45 -14.83 -3.48 -5.48
CA ASP A 45 -15.63 -3.98 -6.59
C ASP A 45 -14.77 -4.91 -7.48
N ASP A 46 -15.35 -5.42 -8.56
CA ASP A 46 -14.68 -6.35 -9.46
C ASP A 46 -13.54 -5.70 -10.25
N GLU A 47 -13.62 -4.42 -10.58
CA GLU A 47 -12.60 -3.74 -11.41
C GLU A 47 -11.89 -2.60 -10.68
N CYS A 48 -12.23 -2.35 -9.41
CA CYS A 48 -11.64 -1.24 -8.68
C CYS A 48 -11.80 -1.34 -7.17
N PHE A 49 -11.02 -0.53 -6.46
CA PHE A 49 -11.21 -0.25 -5.05
C PHE A 49 -10.74 1.16 -4.71
N SER A 50 -11.18 1.70 -3.58
CA SER A 50 -10.63 2.92 -2.99
C SER A 50 -9.37 2.57 -2.20
N TYR A 51 -8.22 3.11 -2.60
CA TYR A 51 -6.99 3.05 -1.82
C TYR A 51 -6.93 4.23 -0.86
N CYS A 52 -6.79 3.94 0.43
CA CYS A 52 -6.81 4.94 1.49
C CYS A 52 -5.47 4.93 2.24
N ILE A 53 -4.83 6.09 2.32
CA ILE A 53 -3.73 6.32 3.26
C ILE A 53 -4.35 6.73 4.60
N GLN A 54 -4.22 5.87 5.62
CA GLN A 54 -4.78 6.11 6.96
C GLN A 54 -3.82 6.89 7.85
N ARG A 55 -2.51 6.65 7.69
CA ARG A 55 -1.44 7.30 8.46
C ARG A 55 -0.39 7.86 7.50
N ALA A 56 0.13 9.04 7.83
CA ALA A 56 1.19 9.65 7.04
C ALA A 56 2.47 8.80 7.08
N PHE A 57 3.18 8.73 5.95
CA PHE A 57 4.48 8.07 5.85
C PHE A 57 5.40 8.84 4.90
N LYS A 58 6.71 8.63 5.02
CA LYS A 58 7.71 9.29 4.18
C LYS A 58 8.02 8.46 2.94
N THR A 59 8.17 9.11 1.80
CA THR A 59 8.69 8.52 0.56
C THR A 59 10.22 8.43 0.61
N VAL A 60 10.83 7.76 -0.37
CA VAL A 60 12.30 7.66 -0.48
C VAL A 60 12.97 9.02 -0.67
N SER A 61 12.29 10.00 -1.28
CA SER A 61 12.81 11.38 -1.39
C SER A 61 12.65 12.20 -0.12
N GLY A 62 12.02 11.65 0.92
CA GLY A 62 11.75 12.32 2.19
C GLY A 62 10.47 13.15 2.20
N LYS A 63 9.67 13.13 1.13
CA LYS A 63 8.35 13.77 1.09
C LYS A 63 7.39 13.03 2.02
N THR A 64 6.59 13.77 2.79
CA THR A 64 5.51 13.18 3.58
C THR A 64 4.26 13.01 2.73
N LEU A 65 3.77 11.79 2.58
CA LEU A 65 2.43 11.52 2.07
C LEU A 65 1.44 11.63 3.22
N LEU A 66 0.41 12.47 3.03
CA LEU A 66 -0.65 12.70 4.00
C LEU A 66 -1.82 11.76 3.77
N PRO A 67 -2.71 11.58 4.78
CA PRO A 67 -3.95 10.85 4.59
C PRO A 67 -4.75 11.40 3.42
N GLN A 68 -5.11 10.51 2.51
CA GLN A 68 -5.87 10.79 1.29
C GLN A 68 -6.48 9.49 0.76
N GLU A 69 -7.46 9.64 -0.12
CA GLU A 69 -8.13 8.54 -0.78
C GLU A 69 -8.13 8.77 -2.29
N PHE A 70 -7.92 7.70 -3.04
CA PHE A 70 -8.01 7.72 -4.50
C PHE A 70 -8.37 6.33 -5.02
N LYS A 71 -8.88 6.29 -6.26
CA LYS A 71 -9.37 5.05 -6.86
C LYS A 71 -8.24 4.29 -7.54
N ILE A 72 -8.23 2.97 -7.40
CA ILE A 72 -7.31 2.07 -8.10
C ILE A 72 -8.12 1.17 -9.02
N HIS A 73 -7.69 1.08 -10.27
CA HIS A 73 -8.28 0.21 -11.27
C HIS A 73 -7.50 -1.12 -11.37
N CYS A 74 -8.25 -2.20 -11.49
CA CYS A 74 -7.76 -3.57 -11.49
C CYS A 74 -8.27 -4.29 -12.73
N SER A 75 -7.49 -5.25 -13.25
CA SER A 75 -7.88 -5.98 -14.46
C SER A 75 -9.09 -6.90 -14.25
N LYS A 76 -9.32 -7.33 -13.01
CA LYS A 76 -10.43 -8.18 -12.55
C LYS A 76 -10.44 -8.22 -11.02
N LYS A 77 -11.45 -8.88 -10.45
CA LYS A 77 -11.60 -8.99 -8.99
C LYS A 77 -10.42 -9.77 -8.40
N ALA A 78 -9.71 -9.16 -7.46
CA ALA A 78 -8.67 -9.86 -6.71
C ALA A 78 -9.31 -10.89 -5.77
N GLY A 79 -8.80 -12.12 -5.78
CA GLY A 79 -9.04 -13.04 -4.67
C GLY A 79 -8.35 -12.58 -3.38
N ASN A 80 -7.25 -11.83 -3.52
CA ASN A 80 -6.48 -11.21 -2.44
C ASN A 80 -6.04 -9.80 -2.85
N LEU A 81 -6.50 -8.76 -2.14
CA LEU A 81 -6.17 -7.35 -2.44
C LEU A 81 -4.79 -6.91 -1.92
N TYR A 82 -4.18 -7.68 -1.02
CA TYR A 82 -3.00 -7.23 -0.28
C TYR A 82 -1.80 -7.03 -1.20
N PRO A 83 -1.51 -7.90 -2.20
CA PRO A 83 -0.46 -7.63 -3.19
C PRO A 83 -0.69 -6.34 -4.00
N ALA A 84 -1.95 -6.01 -4.30
CA ALA A 84 -2.28 -4.75 -4.98
C ALA A 84 -2.02 -3.55 -4.07
N LEU A 85 -2.40 -3.63 -2.79
CA LEU A 85 -2.08 -2.60 -1.79
C LEU A 85 -0.57 -2.42 -1.63
N GLU A 86 0.19 -3.51 -1.49
CA GLU A 86 1.65 -3.46 -1.37
C GLU A 86 2.29 -2.81 -2.62
N THR A 87 1.80 -3.14 -3.81
CA THR A 87 2.28 -2.57 -5.09
C THR A 87 2.01 -1.07 -5.20
N VAL A 88 0.78 -0.62 -4.90
CA VAL A 88 0.46 0.82 -4.90
C VAL A 88 1.30 1.57 -3.88
N THR A 89 1.49 0.98 -2.70
CA THR A 89 2.32 1.55 -1.63
C THR A 89 3.77 1.71 -2.08
N LEU A 90 4.32 0.71 -2.78
CA LEU A 90 5.67 0.77 -3.34
C LEU A 90 5.80 1.93 -4.35
N LEU A 91 4.83 2.09 -5.26
CA LEU A 91 4.84 3.18 -6.25
C LEU A 91 4.78 4.55 -5.57
N LEU A 92 3.90 4.71 -4.58
CA LEU A 92 3.82 5.93 -3.77
C LEU A 92 5.14 6.21 -3.02
N LEU A 93 5.78 5.17 -2.49
CA LEU A 93 7.07 5.28 -1.81
C LEU A 93 8.16 5.82 -2.74
N PHE A 94 8.07 5.54 -4.04
CA PHE A 94 8.94 6.08 -5.10
C PHE A 94 8.40 7.39 -5.74
N ASP A 95 7.55 8.11 -5.02
CA ASP A 95 7.00 9.42 -5.42
C ASP A 95 6.15 9.41 -6.70
N VAL A 96 5.65 8.23 -7.13
CA VAL A 96 4.67 8.16 -8.22
C VAL A 96 3.36 8.79 -7.75
N PRO A 97 2.84 9.84 -8.42
CA PRO A 97 1.65 10.56 -7.94
C PRO A 97 0.39 9.69 -7.97
N PRO A 98 -0.55 9.85 -7.01
CA PRO A 98 -1.82 9.13 -7.01
C PRO A 98 -2.60 9.22 -8.32
N ALA A 99 -2.61 10.39 -8.96
CA ALA A 99 -3.27 10.60 -10.26
C ALA A 99 -2.66 9.71 -11.36
N GLU A 100 -1.33 9.54 -11.39
CA GLU A 100 -0.68 8.68 -12.38
C GLU A 100 -1.01 7.20 -12.16
N ILE A 101 -1.06 6.77 -10.90
CA ILE A 101 -1.45 5.41 -10.54
C ILE A 101 -2.92 5.16 -10.91
N SER A 102 -3.81 6.11 -10.60
CA SER A 102 -5.25 6.00 -10.86
C SER A 102 -5.57 5.99 -12.35
N ASP A 103 -4.94 6.88 -13.13
CA ASP A 103 -5.31 7.11 -14.54
C ASP A 103 -4.64 6.14 -15.52
N LYS A 104 -3.43 5.66 -15.21
CA LYS A 104 -2.58 4.97 -16.18
C LYS A 104 -2.25 3.53 -15.82
N LEU A 105 -2.50 3.11 -14.58
CA LEU A 105 -2.12 1.78 -14.12
C LEU A 105 -3.36 0.92 -13.89
N THR A 106 -3.42 -0.19 -14.61
CA THR A 106 -4.29 -1.31 -14.25
C THR A 106 -3.44 -2.35 -13.54
N ILE A 107 -3.76 -2.62 -12.28
CA ILE A 107 -3.07 -3.67 -11.53
C ILE A 107 -3.60 -5.03 -12.00
N PHE A 108 -2.70 -5.89 -12.44
CA PHE A 108 -3.01 -7.28 -12.78
C PHE A 108 -2.92 -8.12 -11.51
N ILE A 109 -4.08 -8.61 -11.08
CA ILE A 109 -4.30 -9.42 -9.87
C ILE A 109 -5.07 -10.69 -10.21
#